data_AF-A0A3R7EXU0-F1
#
_entry.id   AF-A0A3R7EXU0-F1
#
_cell.length_a   1.000
_cell.length_b   1.000
_cell.length_c   1.000
_cell.angle_alpha   90.00
_cell.angle_beta   90.00
_cell.angle_gamma   90.00
#
_symmetry.space_group_name_H-M   'P 1'
#
loop_
_entity.id
_entity.type
_entity.pdbx_description
1 polymer ?
#
loop_
_entity_poly.entity_id
_entity_poly.type
_entity_poly.pdbx_seq_one_letter_code
_entity_poly.pdbx_strand_id
1 'polypeptide(L)'
;CIEPLRAVYRTEAGLKASEEAVLKSELRMQSMVSHLRKVRYFSTLALREIDRELLTFFNVNSPLDLKKATRLIKKKSDAFSTDTSSSDRLDE
;
A
#
# COMPACT_ATOMS: atom_id res chain seq x y z
N CYS A 1 3.82 5.31 -13.01
CA CYS A 1 3.40 5.91 -11.72
C CYS A 1 4.16 5.19 -10.59
N ILE A 2 4.57 5.90 -9.54
CA ILE A 2 5.21 5.32 -8.35
C ILE A 2 4.40 5.74 -7.11
N GLU A 3 4.46 4.97 -6.03
CA GLU A 3 3.76 5.29 -4.77
C GLU A 3 4.75 5.47 -3.61
N PRO A 4 5.32 6.68 -3.43
CA PRO A 4 6.37 6.92 -2.44
C PRO A 4 5.89 6.78 -0.98
N LEU A 5 4.59 6.93 -0.69
CA LEU A 5 4.07 6.77 0.67
C LEU A 5 3.90 5.30 1.06
N ARG A 6 3.97 4.39 0.08
CA ARG A 6 4.03 2.94 0.28
C ARG A 6 5.35 2.39 -0.29
N ALA A 7 6.44 2.71 0.39
CA ALA A 7 7.78 2.27 0.01
C ALA A 7 8.66 1.99 1.25
N VAL A 8 9.80 1.35 1.04
CA VAL A 8 10.81 1.12 2.08
C VAL A 8 11.97 2.10 1.86
N TYR A 9 12.33 2.80 2.92
CA TYR A 9 13.42 3.78 2.90
C TYR A 9 14.54 3.36 3.84
N ARG A 10 15.79 3.52 3.39
CA ARG A 10 16.95 3.49 4.29
C ARG A 10 16.99 4.81 5.04
N THR A 11 16.88 4.77 6.37
CA THR A 11 16.70 5.93 7.25
C THR A 11 17.65 7.08 6.92
N GLU A 12 18.96 6.86 6.95
CA GLU A 12 19.95 7.92 6.70
C GLU A 12 19.82 8.56 5.31
N ALA A 13 19.57 7.75 4.28
CA ALA A 13 19.46 8.25 2.92
C ALA A 13 18.13 8.96 2.67
N GLY A 14 17.04 8.44 3.23
CA GLY A 14 15.71 9.05 3.17
C GLY A 14 15.67 10.38 3.91
N LEU A 15 16.28 10.46 5.09
CA LEU A 15 16.37 11.70 5.86
C LEU A 15 17.11 12.78 5.08
N LYS A 16 18.33 12.46 4.60
CA LYS A 16 19.13 13.42 3.83
C LYS A 16 18.39 13.93 2.58
N ALA A 17 17.77 13.04 1.81
CA ALA A 17 17.00 13.42 0.63
C ALA A 17 15.77 14.29 0.97
N SER A 18 15.14 14.04 2.13
CA SER A 18 14.00 14.82 2.60
C SER A 18 14.42 16.22 3.04
N GLU A 19 15.51 16.34 3.79
CA GLU A 19 16.09 17.64 4.19
C GLU A 19 16.44 18.49 2.97
N GLU A 20 17.09 17.87 1.96
CA GLU A 20 17.42 18.56 0.70
C GLU A 20 16.18 19.07 -0.05
N ALA A 21 15.10 18.27 -0.11
CA ALA A 21 13.84 18.70 -0.72
C ALA A 21 13.18 19.84 0.05
N VAL A 22 13.09 19.73 1.38
CA VAL A 22 12.45 20.74 2.24
C VAL A 22 13.21 22.06 2.20
N LEU A 23 14.55 22.04 2.24
CA LEU A 23 15.39 23.24 2.14
C LEU A 23 15.15 23.99 0.81
N LYS A 24 14.81 23.26 -0.25
CA LYS A 24 14.46 23.81 -1.57
C LYS A 24 12.97 24.14 -1.72
N SER A 25 12.17 24.01 -0.64
CA SER A 25 10.71 24.18 -0.65
C SER A 25 9.98 23.23 -1.64
N GLU A 26 10.54 22.06 -1.88
CA GLU A 26 10.00 21.05 -2.78
C GLU A 26 9.13 20.04 -2.00
N LEU A 27 7.83 20.34 -1.87
CA LEU A 27 6.94 19.57 -1.00
C LEU A 27 6.32 18.32 -1.65
N ARG A 28 6.65 18.04 -2.91
CA ARG A 28 6.18 16.82 -3.59
C ARG A 28 7.08 15.65 -3.22
N MET A 29 6.49 14.50 -2.89
CA MET A 29 7.26 13.28 -2.60
C MET A 29 8.19 12.88 -3.75
N GLN A 30 7.81 13.14 -5.00
CA GLN A 30 8.66 12.88 -6.16
C GLN A 30 9.95 13.70 -6.14
N SER A 31 9.92 14.90 -5.55
CA SER A 31 11.11 15.74 -5.38
C SER A 31 12.10 15.12 -4.38
N MET A 32 11.63 14.66 -3.23
CA MET A 32 12.48 13.91 -2.28
C MET A 32 13.07 12.65 -2.95
N VAL A 33 12.26 11.88 -3.68
CA VAL A 33 12.74 10.69 -4.39
C VAL A 33 13.82 11.04 -5.42
N SER A 34 13.76 12.22 -6.05
CA SER A 34 14.77 12.67 -7.02
C SER A 34 16.15 12.94 -6.40
N HIS A 35 16.22 13.25 -5.10
CA HIS A 35 17.48 13.42 -4.36
C HIS A 35 18.09 12.09 -3.88
N LEU A 36 17.37 10.96 -4.03
CA LEU A 36 17.91 9.63 -3.71
C LEU A 36 18.85 9.13 -4.81
N ARG A 37 20.10 8.80 -4.44
CA ARG A 37 21.13 8.34 -5.40
C ARG A 37 20.84 7.00 -6.08
N LYS A 38 20.18 6.07 -5.39
CA LYS A 38 19.88 4.72 -5.90
C LYS A 38 18.49 4.30 -5.44
N VAL A 39 17.55 4.21 -6.37
CA VAL A 39 16.18 3.78 -6.12
C VAL A 39 15.94 2.45 -6.85
N ARG A 40 15.40 1.46 -6.13
CA ARG A 40 14.94 0.21 -6.74
C ARG A 40 13.43 0.28 -6.93
N TYR A 41 12.99 0.32 -8.18
CA TYR A 41 11.57 0.25 -8.50
C TYR A 41 11.11 -1.20 -8.50
N PHE A 42 10.02 -1.47 -7.78
CA PHE A 42 9.45 -2.80 -7.65
C PHE A 42 8.16 -2.89 -8.47
N SER A 43 8.05 -3.92 -9.31
CA SER A 43 6.88 -4.10 -10.16
C SER A 43 5.67 -4.51 -9.33
N THR A 44 4.52 -3.89 -9.61
CA THR A 44 3.25 -4.31 -9.01
C THR A 44 2.82 -5.70 -9.48
N LEU A 45 3.33 -6.20 -10.61
CA LEU A 45 3.09 -7.58 -11.05
C LEU A 45 3.60 -8.58 -10.01
N ALA A 46 4.80 -8.35 -9.46
CA ALA A 46 5.36 -9.20 -8.42
C ALA A 46 4.57 -9.09 -7.09
N LEU A 47 3.97 -7.93 -6.80
CA LEU A 47 3.13 -7.75 -5.61
C LEU A 47 1.79 -8.47 -5.72
N ARG A 48 1.30 -8.77 -6.92
CA ARG A 48 0.02 -9.50 -7.10
C ARG A 48 0.07 -10.94 -6.60
N GLU A 49 1.26 -11.52 -6.46
CA GLU A 49 1.44 -12.84 -5.84
C GLU A 49 1.07 -12.84 -4.34
N ILE A 50 1.15 -11.67 -3.68
CA ILE A 50 0.86 -11.49 -2.25
C ILE A 50 -0.47 -10.76 -2.05
N ASP A 51 -0.73 -9.74 -2.86
CA ASP A 51 -1.94 -8.92 -2.84
C ASP A 51 -2.50 -8.83 -4.26
N ARG A 52 -3.27 -9.85 -4.65
CA ARG A 52 -3.80 -10.02 -6.01
C ARG A 52 -4.58 -8.82 -6.51
N GLU A 53 -5.34 -8.18 -5.63
CA GLU A 53 -6.17 -7.01 -5.95
C GLU A 53 -5.43 -5.67 -5.78
N LEU A 54 -4.19 -5.69 -5.26
CA LEU A 54 -3.38 -4.52 -4.92
C LEU A 54 -4.11 -3.56 -3.95
N LEU A 55 -4.91 -4.10 -3.03
CA LEU A 55 -5.66 -3.32 -2.04
C LEU A 55 -4.74 -2.57 -1.07
N THR A 56 -3.49 -3.00 -0.90
CA THR A 56 -2.45 -2.29 -0.16
C THR A 56 -2.15 -0.89 -0.69
N PHE A 57 -2.48 -0.60 -1.96
CA PHE A 57 -2.36 0.72 -2.58
C PHE A 57 -3.68 1.52 -2.60
N PHE A 58 -4.78 0.96 -2.11
CA PHE A 58 -6.06 1.66 -2.08
C PHE A 58 -5.99 2.83 -1.09
N ASN A 59 -6.23 4.05 -1.59
CA ASN A 59 -6.21 5.28 -0.81
C ASN A 59 -7.64 5.83 -0.60
N VAL A 60 -7.88 6.49 0.52
CA VAL A 60 -9.18 7.07 0.89
C VAL A 60 -9.03 8.58 1.02
N ASN A 61 -9.38 9.30 -0.04
CA ASN A 61 -9.30 10.77 -0.07
C ASN A 61 -10.68 11.43 -0.18
N SER A 62 -11.72 10.66 -0.50
CA SER A 62 -13.09 11.15 -0.69
C SER A 62 -14.13 10.34 0.08
N PRO A 63 -15.32 10.91 0.33
CA PRO A 63 -16.44 10.16 0.91
C PRO A 63 -16.86 8.94 0.09
N LEU A 64 -16.67 8.95 -1.24
CA LEU A 64 -16.93 7.79 -2.10
C LEU A 64 -15.92 6.67 -1.86
N ASP A 65 -14.64 7.01 -1.68
CA ASP A 65 -13.60 6.03 -1.33
C ASP A 65 -13.90 5.40 0.02
N LEU A 66 -14.37 6.19 1.00
CA LEU A 66 -14.77 5.68 2.31
C LEU A 66 -15.91 4.66 2.18
N LYS A 67 -16.97 4.97 1.41
CA LYS A 67 -18.06 4.03 1.13
C LYS A 67 -17.56 2.73 0.49
N LYS A 68 -16.59 2.84 -0.44
CA LYS A 68 -15.95 1.68 -1.06
C LYS A 68 -15.13 0.87 -0.06
N ALA A 69 -14.35 1.52 0.80
CA ALA A 69 -13.59 0.90 1.88
C ALA A 69 -14.50 0.09 2.81
N THR A 70 -15.61 0.68 3.26
CA THR A 70 -16.60 -0.01 4.12
C THR A 70 -17.16 -1.26 3.46
N ARG A 71 -17.48 -1.21 2.15
CA ARG A 71 -17.96 -2.38 1.39
C ARG A 71 -16.88 -3.47 1.28
N LEU A 72 -15.63 -3.11 1.04
CA LEU A 72 -14.50 -4.04 0.97
C LEU A 72 -14.29 -4.76 2.31
N ILE A 73 -14.35 -4.02 3.42
CA ILE A 73 -14.23 -4.57 4.77
C ILE A 73 -15.36 -5.56 5.06
N LYS A 74 -16.61 -5.18 4.76
CA LYS A 74 -17.78 -6.07 4.95
C LYS A 74 -17.68 -7.35 4.12
N LYS A 75 -17.30 -7.25 2.84
CA LYS A 75 -17.09 -8.43 1.98
C LYS A 75 -16.05 -9.39 2.57
N LYS A 76 -15.00 -8.85 3.20
CA LYS A 76 -13.93 -9.65 3.81
C LYS A 76 -14.37 -10.31 5.12
N SER A 77 -15.20 -9.65 5.95
CA SER A 77 -15.78 -10.28 7.14
C SER A 77 -16.74 -11.42 6.77
N ASP A 78 -17.53 -11.22 5.73
CA ASP A 78 -18.50 -12.22 5.28
C ASP A 78 -17.78 -13.46 4.71
N ALA A 79 -16.70 -13.27 3.93
CA ALA A 79 -15.86 -14.35 3.43
C ALA A 79 -15.15 -15.15 4.54
N PHE A 80 -14.72 -14.47 5.61
CA PHE A 80 -14.10 -15.13 6.77
C PHE A 80 -15.13 -15.95 7.58
N SER A 81 -16.39 -15.51 7.60
CA SER A 81 -17.49 -16.22 8.27
C SER A 81 -17.88 -17.53 7.57
N THR A 82 -17.70 -17.61 6.25
CA THR A 82 -18.05 -18.79 5.43
C THR A 82 -16.99 -19.88 5.40
N ASP A 83 -15.72 -19.55 5.72
CA ASP A 83 -14.65 -20.56 5.78
C ASP A 83 -14.75 -21.43 7.05
N THR A 84 -15.26 -20.88 8.15
CA THR A 84 -15.37 -21.62 9.43
C THR A 84 -16.47 -22.68 9.44
N SER A 85 -17.43 -22.63 8.51
CA SER A 85 -18.57 -23.56 8.45
C SER A 85 -18.35 -24.79 7.56
N SER A 86 -17.16 -24.91 6.94
CA SER A 86 -16.84 -26.01 6.02
C SER A 86 -15.89 -27.07 6.62
N SER A 87 -15.42 -26.89 7.87
CA SER A 87 -14.47 -27.82 8.52
C SER A 87 -15.12 -28.91 9.40
N ASP A 88 -16.44 -28.87 9.64
CA ASP A 88 -17.12 -29.76 10.59
C ASP A 88 -17.88 -30.93 9.92
N ARG A 89 -17.33 -31.52 8.85
CA ARG A 89 -17.90 -32.72 8.23
C ARG A 89 -16.86 -33.76 7.84
N LEU A 90 -16.18 -34.33 8.83
CA LEU A 90 -15.74 -35.73 8.81
C LEU A 90 -15.80 -36.22 10.25
N ASP A 91 -16.70 -37.18 10.50
CA ASP A 91 -16.53 -38.36 11.35
C ASP A 91 -17.92 -39.03 11.48
N GLU A 92 -18.15 -40.06 10.64
CA GLU A 92 -19.18 -41.09 10.82
C GLU A 92 -18.77 -42.09 11.90
#